data_AF-A0A369NAX4-F1
#
_entry.id   AF-A0A369NAX4-F1
#
_cell.length_a   1.000
_cell.length_b   1.000
_cell.length_c   1.000
_cell.angle_alpha   90.00
_cell.angle_beta   90.00
_cell.angle_gamma   90.00
#
_symmetry.space_group_name_H-M   'P 1'
#
loop_
_entity.id
_entity.type
_entity.pdbx_description
1 polymer ?
#
loop_
_entity_poly.entity_id
_entity_poly.type
_entity_poly.pdbx_seq_one_letter_code
_entity_poly.pdbx_strand_id
1 'polypeptide(L)'
;MHDRIGEAIPEANCPYGVFLNPKNCEFGNASFLGIRKDGVLLFSIDGREERIREVCEDILSKASLASIEDDLIRFSRLQTKSDFAEYASEHGPLFGGTYLRENGIIEEPLSMWKLAASFFELAFRLKAVIDEDSWNGSVYWDGKEVIFGSLIFLDKEQVREVAKKQRLTHKETEEAIFSASVVLPCAINPDYARFTMTEEEIQKRVYCSGRWDEPGAEMKYWHPFVKAIPNLMQMDILKGKMAMIEARAGFDVAIMLNPRRHAEMIGQGRLPSLVCPLEEFNASFRKEMGAKLCRSLMELLVSAHTKYVRHEWIGHNFTYYFEDRLRYMWFAFATYMDKKHVAICDYCGKPYMRTRSNQKRCPGECTRKAHKH
;
A
#
# COMPACT_ATOMS: atom_id res chain seq x y z
N MET A 1 27.46 24.50 -19.05
CA MET A 1 27.76 23.26 -18.29
C MET A 1 26.83 22.19 -18.84
N HIS A 2 27.21 21.60 -19.97
CA HIS A 2 26.42 20.65 -20.77
C HIS A 2 27.15 19.31 -20.74
N ASP A 3 26.76 18.43 -19.82
CA ASP A 3 27.23 17.04 -19.84
C ASP A 3 26.04 16.08 -19.89
N ARG A 4 25.68 15.75 -21.14
CA ARG A 4 25.30 14.44 -21.66
C ARG A 4 24.15 13.72 -20.96
N ILE A 5 22.95 14.19 -21.31
CA ILE A 5 21.71 13.43 -21.45
C ILE A 5 22.05 12.02 -21.97
N GLY A 6 21.74 10.99 -21.19
CA GLY A 6 21.86 9.60 -21.61
C GLY A 6 20.73 9.23 -22.56
N GLU A 7 21.05 8.43 -23.58
CA GLU A 7 20.15 7.89 -24.62
C GLU A 7 18.98 8.80 -25.01
N ALA A 8 19.23 9.66 -26.01
CA ALA A 8 18.17 10.31 -26.75
C ALA A 8 17.29 9.25 -27.42
N ILE A 9 16.01 9.21 -27.06
CA ILE A 9 14.98 8.43 -27.76
C ILE A 9 14.36 9.35 -28.84
N PRO A 10 14.00 8.84 -30.02
CA PRO A 10 13.70 9.63 -31.23
C PRO A 10 12.59 10.65 -31.01
N GLU A 11 12.56 11.69 -31.84
CA GLU A 11 11.54 12.74 -31.93
C GLU A 11 10.11 12.16 -31.82
N ALA A 12 9.64 11.99 -30.59
CA ALA A 12 8.26 11.68 -30.30
C ALA A 12 7.54 13.02 -30.25
N ASN A 13 6.49 13.17 -31.05
CA ASN A 13 5.50 14.22 -30.83
C ASN A 13 4.99 14.08 -29.38
N CYS A 14 5.52 14.87 -28.45
CA CYS A 14 5.37 14.69 -27.00
C CYS A 14 3.89 14.63 -26.59
N PRO A 15 3.40 13.52 -26.03
CA PRO A 15 2.13 13.52 -25.31
C PRO A 15 2.26 14.24 -23.96
N TYR A 16 1.16 14.85 -23.55
CA TYR A 16 1.02 15.71 -22.37
C TYR A 16 0.77 14.88 -21.12
N GLY A 17 1.56 15.07 -20.06
CA GLY A 17 1.28 14.51 -18.75
C GLY A 17 0.84 15.55 -17.74
N VAL A 18 -0.34 15.37 -17.15
CA VAL A 18 -0.92 16.32 -16.20
C VAL A 18 -0.29 16.16 -14.81
N PHE A 19 0.14 17.26 -14.21
CA PHE A 19 0.55 17.32 -12.81
C PHE A 19 -0.03 18.56 -12.13
N LEU A 20 -0.09 18.56 -10.79
CA LEU A 20 -0.41 19.77 -10.03
C LEU A 20 0.86 20.55 -9.68
N ASN A 21 0.91 21.82 -10.05
CA ASN A 21 1.98 22.71 -9.63
C ASN A 21 1.71 23.24 -8.20
N PRO A 22 2.58 22.92 -7.22
CA PRO A 22 2.34 23.26 -5.82
C PRO A 22 2.52 24.76 -5.51
N LYS A 23 3.09 25.56 -6.42
CA LYS A 23 3.34 26.99 -6.21
C LYS A 23 2.12 27.86 -6.50
N ASN A 24 1.35 27.51 -7.53
CA ASN A 24 0.18 28.26 -8.00
C ASN A 24 -1.13 27.46 -7.86
N CYS A 25 -1.08 26.19 -7.45
CA CYS A 25 -2.24 25.30 -7.34
C CYS A 25 -2.97 25.10 -8.68
N GLU A 26 -2.26 25.20 -9.81
CA GLU A 26 -2.81 24.98 -11.15
C GLU A 26 -2.32 23.64 -11.71
N PHE A 27 -3.17 23.00 -12.51
CA PHE A 27 -2.75 21.84 -13.29
C PHE A 27 -1.92 22.30 -14.48
N GLY A 28 -0.75 21.69 -14.64
CA GLY A 28 0.14 21.93 -15.75
C GLY A 28 0.39 20.64 -16.51
N ASN A 29 0.82 20.79 -17.75
CA ASN A 29 1.33 19.68 -18.53
C ASN A 29 2.84 19.60 -18.42
N ALA A 30 3.37 18.39 -18.41
CA ALA A 30 4.79 18.12 -18.43
C ALA A 30 5.13 17.18 -19.59
N SER A 31 6.19 17.52 -20.31
CA SER A 31 6.77 16.72 -21.39
C SER A 31 7.94 15.91 -20.86
N PHE A 32 7.98 14.62 -21.19
CA PHE A 32 9.09 13.75 -20.85
C PHE A 32 10.34 14.10 -21.68
N LEU A 33 11.48 14.23 -21.01
CA LEU A 33 12.76 14.59 -21.63
C LEU A 33 13.71 13.40 -21.77
N GLY A 34 13.42 12.29 -21.09
CA GLY A 34 14.28 11.11 -21.04
C GLY A 34 14.69 10.70 -19.63
N ILE A 35 15.53 9.66 -19.55
CA ILE A 35 16.04 9.13 -18.28
C ILE A 35 17.56 9.35 -18.21
N ARG A 36 17.99 10.16 -17.24
CA ARG A 36 19.38 10.43 -16.95
C ARG A 36 20.13 9.13 -16.58
N LYS A 37 21.46 9.13 -16.75
CA LYS A 37 22.31 7.94 -16.52
C LYS A 37 22.22 7.37 -15.10
N ASP A 38 21.97 8.23 -14.12
CA ASP A 38 21.78 7.88 -12.71
C ASP A 38 20.36 7.37 -12.39
N GLY A 39 19.49 7.18 -13.40
CA GLY A 39 18.15 6.63 -13.22
C GLY A 39 17.13 7.66 -12.76
N VAL A 40 17.28 8.92 -13.13
CA VAL A 40 16.29 9.98 -12.89
C VAL A 40 15.49 10.24 -14.16
N LEU A 41 14.16 10.17 -14.08
CA LEU A 41 13.24 10.59 -15.13
C LEU A 41 13.12 12.12 -15.09
N LEU A 42 13.25 12.74 -16.25
CA LEU A 42 13.21 14.19 -16.38
C LEU A 42 11.96 14.60 -17.14
N PHE A 43 11.25 15.60 -16.60
CA PHE A 43 10.11 16.22 -17.27
C PHE A 43 10.24 17.74 -17.26
N SER A 44 9.90 18.39 -18.36
CA SER A 44 9.78 19.86 -18.43
C SER A 44 8.33 20.25 -18.33
N ILE A 45 8.03 21.26 -17.52
CA ILE A 45 6.70 21.91 -17.57
C ILE A 45 6.52 22.56 -18.93
N ASP A 46 5.40 22.29 -19.59
CA ASP A 46 4.94 23.02 -20.76
C ASP A 46 4.18 24.27 -20.28
N GLY A 47 4.52 25.45 -20.79
CA GLY A 47 3.97 26.74 -20.34
C GLY A 47 2.50 26.98 -20.74
N ARG A 48 1.79 25.94 -21.18
CA ARG A 48 0.39 25.96 -21.55
C ARG A 48 -0.44 25.53 -20.34
N GLU A 49 -1.09 26.50 -19.70
CA GLU A 49 -2.06 26.28 -18.64
C GLU A 49 -3.29 25.53 -19.20
N GLU A 50 -3.58 24.35 -18.66
CA GLU A 50 -4.87 23.68 -18.88
C GLU A 50 -5.77 23.90 -17.67
N ARG A 51 -7.03 24.24 -17.92
CA ARG A 51 -7.99 24.49 -16.83
C ARG A 51 -8.33 23.18 -16.13
N ILE A 52 -8.25 23.20 -14.80
CA ILE A 52 -8.61 22.12 -13.86
C ILE A 52 -9.86 21.34 -14.28
N ARG A 53 -10.89 22.07 -14.72
CA ARG A 53 -12.19 21.49 -15.08
C ARG A 53 -12.10 20.61 -16.33
N GLU A 54 -11.34 21.01 -17.35
CA GLU A 54 -11.23 20.29 -18.62
C GLU A 54 -10.43 18.99 -18.45
N VAL A 55 -9.37 19.01 -17.64
CA VAL A 55 -8.60 17.80 -17.34
C VAL A 55 -9.37 16.85 -16.43
N CYS A 56 -10.01 17.34 -15.37
CA CYS A 56 -10.89 16.50 -14.56
C CYS A 56 -12.04 15.95 -15.40
N GLU A 57 -12.66 16.75 -16.28
CA GLU A 57 -13.69 16.30 -17.22
C GLU A 57 -13.13 15.31 -18.23
N ASP A 58 -11.91 15.45 -18.76
CA ASP A 58 -11.27 14.53 -19.72
C ASP A 58 -10.86 13.21 -19.05
N ILE A 59 -10.24 13.25 -17.87
CA ILE A 59 -9.93 12.07 -17.06
C ILE A 59 -11.21 11.33 -16.65
N LEU A 60 -12.28 12.06 -16.33
CA LEU A 60 -13.58 11.47 -15.97
C LEU A 60 -14.44 11.09 -17.20
N SER A 61 -14.21 11.66 -18.38
CA SER A 61 -14.99 11.42 -19.61
C SER A 61 -14.34 10.43 -20.59
N LYS A 62 -13.00 10.32 -20.62
CA LYS A 62 -12.27 9.21 -21.26
C LYS A 62 -12.33 7.91 -20.46
N ALA A 63 -12.90 7.94 -19.25
CA ALA A 63 -13.08 6.78 -18.38
C ALA A 63 -14.17 5.83 -18.91
N SER A 64 -13.90 5.11 -20.00
CA SER A 64 -14.39 3.73 -20.02
C SER A 64 -13.62 2.97 -18.92
N LEU A 65 -14.31 2.16 -18.12
CA LEU A 65 -13.67 1.35 -17.08
C LEU A 65 -12.55 0.46 -17.63
N ALA A 66 -12.68 0.05 -18.90
CA ALA A 66 -11.70 -0.78 -19.59
C ALA A 66 -10.37 -0.05 -19.82
N SER A 67 -10.40 1.23 -20.19
CA SER A 67 -9.17 2.00 -20.47
C SER A 67 -8.31 2.19 -19.22
N ILE A 68 -8.91 2.46 -18.07
CA ILE A 68 -8.16 2.66 -16.82
C ILE A 68 -7.64 1.34 -16.24
N GLU A 69 -8.37 0.24 -16.46
CA GLU A 69 -7.94 -1.11 -16.12
C GLU A 69 -6.67 -1.49 -16.88
N ASP A 70 -6.70 -1.37 -18.20
CA ASP A 70 -5.57 -1.70 -19.08
C ASP A 70 -4.32 -0.86 -18.73
N ASP A 71 -4.51 0.44 -18.43
CA ASP A 71 -3.42 1.34 -18.03
C ASP A 71 -2.78 0.93 -16.69
N LEU A 72 -3.59 0.57 -15.68
CA LEU A 72 -3.08 0.11 -14.38
C LEU A 72 -2.37 -1.24 -14.51
N ILE A 73 -2.93 -2.16 -15.31
CA ILE A 73 -2.30 -3.46 -15.61
C ILE A 73 -0.96 -3.24 -16.31
N ARG A 74 -0.89 -2.38 -17.33
CA ARG A 74 0.35 -2.02 -18.02
C ARG A 74 1.38 -1.47 -17.06
N PHE A 75 0.99 -0.52 -16.20
CA PHE A 75 1.89 0.07 -15.21
C PHE A 75 2.45 -0.97 -14.23
N SER A 76 1.62 -1.90 -13.75
CA SER A 76 2.05 -2.97 -12.82
C SER A 76 3.07 -3.95 -13.41
N ARG A 77 3.19 -3.99 -14.74
CA ARG A 77 4.02 -4.95 -15.48
C ARG A 77 5.31 -4.33 -16.04
N LEU A 78 5.57 -3.05 -15.79
CA LEU A 78 6.81 -2.40 -16.24
C LEU A 78 8.03 -3.04 -15.56
N GLN A 79 9.05 -3.41 -16.33
CA GLN A 79 10.25 -4.09 -15.81
C GLN A 79 11.53 -3.37 -16.22
N THR A 80 11.61 -2.99 -17.50
CA THR A 80 12.83 -2.45 -18.10
C THR A 80 12.84 -0.92 -18.05
N LYS A 81 14.03 -0.33 -18.10
CA LYS A 81 14.20 1.13 -18.20
C LYS A 81 13.45 1.70 -19.42
N SER A 82 13.36 0.94 -20.52
CA SER A 82 12.64 1.34 -21.72
C SER A 82 11.14 1.38 -21.48
N ASP A 83 10.57 0.36 -20.82
CA ASP A 83 9.13 0.32 -20.51
C ASP A 83 8.72 1.55 -19.68
N PHE A 84 9.54 1.91 -18.69
CA PHE A 84 9.31 3.10 -17.87
C PHE A 84 9.43 4.40 -18.67
N ALA A 85 10.37 4.49 -19.61
CA ALA A 85 10.53 5.67 -20.46
C ALA A 85 9.32 5.85 -21.40
N GLU A 86 8.86 4.75 -22.00
CA GLU A 86 7.68 4.73 -22.88
C GLU A 86 6.43 5.15 -22.09
N TYR A 87 6.18 4.52 -20.94
CA TYR A 87 5.05 4.88 -20.09
C TYR A 87 5.13 6.36 -19.65
N ALA A 88 6.31 6.82 -19.19
CA ALA A 88 6.50 8.21 -18.78
C ALA A 88 6.28 9.21 -19.93
N SER A 89 6.60 8.83 -21.17
CA SER A 89 6.36 9.67 -22.34
C SER A 89 4.86 9.87 -22.64
N GLU A 90 4.04 8.86 -22.37
CA GLU A 90 2.60 8.91 -22.63
C GLU A 90 1.80 9.56 -21.49
N HIS A 91 2.36 9.52 -20.29
CA HIS A 91 1.61 9.76 -19.06
C HIS A 91 2.20 10.85 -18.17
N GLY A 92 3.43 11.27 -18.45
CA GLY A 92 4.20 12.25 -17.69
C GLY A 92 4.55 11.84 -16.26
N PRO A 93 4.79 12.80 -15.38
CA PRO A 93 5.32 12.56 -14.04
C PRO A 93 4.30 11.85 -13.14
N LEU A 94 4.78 10.93 -12.31
CA LEU A 94 3.95 10.12 -11.41
C LEU A 94 3.68 10.84 -10.08
N PHE A 95 4.68 11.56 -9.57
CA PHE A 95 4.69 12.27 -8.29
C PHE A 95 4.58 13.80 -8.46
N GLY A 96 4.84 14.31 -9.67
CA GLY A 96 4.58 15.68 -10.11
C GLY A 96 5.28 16.73 -9.25
N GLY A 97 4.48 17.60 -8.65
CA GLY A 97 4.93 18.74 -7.84
C GLY A 97 5.92 18.39 -6.72
N THR A 98 5.89 17.14 -6.22
CA THR A 98 6.80 16.64 -5.19
C THR A 98 8.27 16.76 -5.60
N TYR A 99 8.56 16.59 -6.90
CA TYR A 99 9.91 16.60 -7.46
C TYR A 99 10.18 17.81 -8.37
N LEU A 100 9.33 18.84 -8.29
CA LEU A 100 9.51 20.07 -9.06
C LEU A 100 10.69 20.88 -8.49
N ARG A 101 11.68 21.15 -9.35
CA ARG A 101 12.83 22.00 -9.03
C ARG A 101 12.56 23.46 -9.35
N GLU A 102 13.39 24.35 -8.81
CA GLU A 102 13.29 25.80 -9.04
C GLU A 102 13.43 26.19 -10.52
N ASN A 103 14.16 25.40 -11.29
CA ASN A 103 14.38 25.60 -12.73
C ASN A 103 13.20 25.12 -13.61
N GLY A 104 12.09 24.68 -13.02
CA GLY A 104 10.90 24.22 -13.77
C GLY A 104 11.01 22.78 -14.32
N ILE A 105 12.05 22.04 -13.92
CA ILE A 105 12.20 20.61 -14.27
C ILE A 105 11.69 19.74 -13.11
N ILE A 106 10.96 18.68 -13.45
CA ILE A 106 10.56 17.64 -12.50
C ILE A 106 11.55 16.49 -12.62
N GLU A 107 12.13 16.07 -11.49
CA GLU A 107 13.17 15.03 -11.43
C GLU A 107 12.72 13.83 -10.58
N GLU A 108 12.12 12.81 -11.19
CA GLU A 108 11.59 11.67 -10.45
C GLU A 108 12.56 10.47 -10.46
N PRO A 109 12.85 9.84 -9.31
CA PRO A 109 13.72 8.66 -9.27
C PRO A 109 13.05 7.43 -9.90
N LEU A 110 13.71 6.76 -10.84
CA LEU A 110 13.22 5.51 -11.45
C LEU A 110 13.00 4.40 -10.41
N SER A 111 13.78 4.39 -9.33
CA SER A 111 13.58 3.46 -8.22
C SER A 111 12.22 3.64 -7.53
N MET A 112 11.70 4.87 -7.46
CA MET A 112 10.37 5.15 -6.90
C MET A 112 9.27 4.62 -7.80
N TRP A 113 9.43 4.78 -9.12
CA TRP A 113 8.51 4.25 -10.13
C TRP A 113 8.45 2.73 -10.11
N LYS A 114 9.61 2.06 -10.05
CA LYS A 114 9.70 0.60 -9.91
C LYS A 114 8.99 0.10 -8.65
N LEU A 115 9.21 0.79 -7.53
CA LEU A 115 8.55 0.46 -6.26
C LEU A 115 7.03 0.63 -6.38
N ALA A 116 6.54 1.74 -6.94
CA ALA A 116 5.12 1.98 -7.15
C ALA A 116 4.49 0.90 -8.06
N ALA A 117 5.13 0.57 -9.19
CA ALA A 117 4.67 -0.49 -10.09
C ALA A 117 4.56 -1.85 -9.39
N SER A 118 5.58 -2.21 -8.59
CA SER A 118 5.57 -3.47 -7.83
C SER A 118 4.43 -3.55 -6.80
N PHE A 119 4.00 -2.43 -6.22
CA PHE A 119 2.85 -2.42 -5.31
C PHE A 119 1.53 -2.63 -6.04
N PHE A 120 1.38 -2.08 -7.25
CA PHE A 120 0.21 -2.41 -8.07
C PHE A 120 0.22 -3.88 -8.48
N GLU A 121 1.38 -4.45 -8.82
CA GLU A 121 1.51 -5.88 -9.11
C GLU A 121 1.00 -6.74 -7.94
N LEU A 122 1.44 -6.42 -6.72
CA LEU A 122 0.94 -7.08 -5.51
C LEU A 122 -0.56 -6.88 -5.33
N ALA A 123 -1.07 -5.65 -5.50
CA ALA A 123 -2.50 -5.38 -5.37
C ALA A 123 -3.34 -6.21 -6.34
N PHE A 124 -2.91 -6.39 -7.59
CA PHE A 124 -3.56 -7.26 -8.56
C PHE A 124 -3.53 -8.74 -8.14
N ARG A 125 -2.40 -9.22 -7.62
CA ARG A 125 -2.28 -10.60 -7.12
C ARG A 125 -3.20 -10.86 -5.93
N LEU A 126 -3.25 -9.94 -4.98
CA LEU A 126 -4.16 -10.01 -3.83
C LEU A 126 -5.61 -10.01 -4.28
N LYS A 127 -5.97 -9.13 -5.22
CA LYS A 127 -7.32 -9.05 -5.78
C LYS A 127 -7.75 -10.36 -6.44
N ALA A 128 -6.89 -10.98 -7.25
CA ALA A 128 -7.19 -12.28 -7.89
C ALA A 128 -7.52 -13.36 -6.84
N VAL A 129 -6.70 -13.47 -5.79
CA VAL A 129 -6.92 -14.40 -4.68
C VAL A 129 -8.26 -14.15 -3.99
N ILE A 130 -8.63 -12.88 -3.77
CA ILE A 130 -9.88 -12.50 -3.10
C ILE A 130 -11.09 -12.78 -3.99
N ASP A 131 -11.02 -12.46 -5.29
CA ASP A 131 -12.14 -12.61 -6.22
C ASP A 131 -12.46 -14.07 -6.54
N GLU A 132 -11.44 -14.91 -6.62
CA GLU A 132 -11.58 -16.33 -6.92
C GLU A 132 -11.78 -17.20 -5.67
N ASP A 133 -11.66 -16.62 -4.46
CA ASP A 133 -11.58 -17.35 -3.19
C ASP A 133 -10.56 -18.50 -3.27
N SER A 134 -9.43 -18.24 -3.94
CA SER A 134 -8.47 -19.24 -4.43
C SER A 134 -7.17 -19.28 -3.64
N TRP A 135 -7.13 -18.70 -2.43
CA TRP A 135 -5.92 -18.70 -1.61
C TRP A 135 -5.37 -20.12 -1.43
N ASN A 136 -4.11 -20.31 -1.83
CA ASN A 136 -3.47 -21.62 -1.94
C ASN A 136 -2.21 -21.78 -1.06
N GLY A 137 -1.96 -20.83 -0.17
CA GLY A 137 -0.74 -20.80 0.66
C GLY A 137 0.21 -19.66 0.31
N SER A 138 0.22 -19.18 -0.92
CA SER A 138 1.28 -18.27 -1.37
C SER A 138 0.78 -17.10 -2.20
N VAL A 139 1.37 -15.93 -1.95
CA VAL A 139 1.28 -14.74 -2.81
C VAL A 139 2.71 -14.25 -3.01
N TYR A 140 3.02 -13.68 -4.17
CA TYR A 140 4.36 -13.21 -4.49
C TYR A 140 4.39 -11.71 -4.73
N TRP A 141 5.48 -11.05 -4.36
CA TRP A 141 5.79 -9.66 -4.66
C TRP A 141 7.27 -9.54 -5.01
N ASP A 142 7.58 -8.90 -6.16
CA ASP A 142 8.95 -8.73 -6.66
C ASP A 142 9.73 -10.07 -6.68
N GLY A 143 9.06 -11.13 -7.14
CA GLY A 143 9.62 -12.48 -7.22
C GLY A 143 9.85 -13.19 -5.87
N LYS A 144 9.44 -12.59 -4.74
CA LYS A 144 9.57 -13.17 -3.39
C LYS A 144 8.21 -13.52 -2.81
N GLU A 145 8.16 -14.59 -2.03
CA GLU A 145 6.95 -15.00 -1.33
C GLU A 145 6.59 -14.00 -0.21
N VAL A 146 5.32 -13.62 -0.17
CA VAL A 146 4.69 -12.85 0.90
C VAL A 146 4.53 -13.76 2.10
N ILE A 147 4.96 -13.30 3.27
CA ILE A 147 5.02 -14.14 4.47
C ILE A 147 3.66 -14.05 5.17
N PHE A 148 2.96 -15.18 5.24
CA PHE A 148 1.75 -15.37 6.05
C PHE A 148 2.10 -16.21 7.27
N GLY A 149 1.88 -15.68 8.48
CA GLY A 149 2.21 -16.39 9.71
C GLY A 149 1.39 -15.92 10.89
N SER A 150 1.29 -16.74 11.92
CA SER A 150 0.74 -16.35 13.21
C SER A 150 1.85 -15.91 14.15
N LEU A 151 1.61 -14.81 14.84
CA LEU A 151 2.31 -14.35 16.02
C LEU A 151 1.57 -14.82 17.27
N ILE A 152 2.18 -15.71 18.02
CA ILE A 152 1.59 -16.29 19.24
C ILE A 152 2.32 -15.73 20.44
N PHE A 153 1.58 -15.15 21.38
CA PHE A 153 2.14 -14.65 22.63
C PHE A 153 2.17 -15.77 23.66
N LEU A 154 3.34 -15.98 24.26
CA LEU A 154 3.57 -17.06 25.21
C LEU A 154 4.33 -16.53 26.42
N ASP A 155 4.15 -17.13 27.58
CA ASP A 155 5.08 -16.91 28.68
C ASP A 155 6.42 -17.65 28.45
N LYS A 156 7.43 -17.34 29.28
CA LYS A 156 8.77 -17.92 29.13
C LYS A 156 8.81 -19.45 29.29
N GLU A 157 7.92 -20.04 30.09
CA GLU A 157 7.85 -21.49 30.29
C GLU A 157 7.16 -22.17 29.11
N GLN A 158 6.07 -21.58 28.62
CA GLN A 158 5.36 -22.02 27.42
C GLN A 158 6.28 -21.99 26.19
N VAL A 159 7.09 -20.94 26.00
CA VAL A 159 8.09 -20.90 24.92
C VAL A 159 9.05 -22.09 25.00
N ARG A 160 9.54 -22.42 26.20
CA ARG A 160 10.45 -23.57 26.39
C ARG A 160 9.77 -24.90 26.08
N GLU A 161 8.50 -25.05 26.44
CA GLU A 161 7.74 -26.26 26.19
C GLU A 161 7.37 -26.44 24.70
N VAL A 162 6.96 -25.37 24.02
CA VAL A 162 6.71 -25.37 22.57
C VAL A 162 8.00 -25.67 21.81
N ALA A 163 9.13 -25.09 22.21
CA ALA A 163 10.43 -25.37 21.59
C ALA A 163 10.84 -26.85 21.70
N LYS A 164 10.50 -27.53 22.80
CA LYS A 164 10.75 -28.97 22.97
C LYS A 164 9.79 -29.84 22.17
N LYS A 165 8.51 -29.49 22.14
CA LYS A 165 7.44 -30.30 21.53
C LYS A 165 7.33 -30.11 20.02
N GLN A 166 7.86 -28.99 19.50
CA GLN A 166 7.78 -28.59 18.10
C GLN A 166 6.33 -28.54 17.56
N ARG A 167 5.35 -28.36 18.45
CA ARG A 167 3.92 -28.31 18.14
C ARG A 167 3.20 -27.37 19.09
N LEU A 168 2.15 -26.73 18.57
CA LEU A 168 1.28 -25.81 19.31
C LEU A 168 0.05 -26.54 19.86
N THR A 169 -0.47 -26.03 20.97
CA THR A 169 -1.72 -26.46 21.60
C THR A 169 -2.90 -25.62 21.11
N HIS A 170 -4.13 -26.11 21.35
CA HIS A 170 -5.35 -25.38 21.04
C HIS A 170 -5.42 -24.02 21.73
N LYS A 171 -5.00 -23.96 23.01
CA LYS A 171 -5.00 -22.73 23.81
C LYS A 171 -4.08 -21.66 23.21
N GLU A 172 -2.89 -22.05 22.73
CA GLU A 172 -1.93 -21.14 22.10
C GLU A 172 -2.45 -20.62 20.75
N THR A 173 -3.27 -21.42 20.06
CA THR A 173 -3.95 -21.01 18.82
C THR A 173 -5.06 -19.97 19.08
N GLU A 174 -5.76 -20.05 20.22
CA GLU A 174 -6.78 -19.07 20.62
C GLU A 174 -6.20 -17.70 21.03
N GLU A 175 -4.91 -17.64 21.33
CA GLU A 175 -4.17 -16.44 21.74
C GLU A 175 -3.36 -15.83 20.58
N ALA A 176 -3.50 -16.41 19.37
CA ALA A 176 -2.75 -16.00 18.20
C ALA A 176 -3.24 -14.66 17.61
N ILE A 177 -2.28 -13.85 17.20
CA ILE A 177 -2.44 -12.75 16.26
C ILE A 177 -1.95 -13.26 14.91
N PHE A 178 -2.78 -13.22 13.89
CA PHE A 178 -2.35 -13.59 12.53
C PHE A 178 -1.71 -12.39 11.87
N SER A 179 -0.69 -12.59 11.05
CA SER A 179 0.04 -11.54 10.36
C SER A 179 0.33 -11.93 8.92
N ALA A 180 0.33 -10.95 8.03
CA ALA A 180 0.81 -11.07 6.67
C ALA A 180 1.71 -9.87 6.38
N SER A 181 2.91 -10.14 5.89
CA SER A 181 3.91 -9.11 5.71
C SER A 181 4.51 -9.12 4.31
N VAL A 182 4.72 -7.91 3.79
CA VAL A 182 5.47 -7.63 2.57
C VAL A 182 6.74 -6.95 2.99
N VAL A 183 7.85 -7.64 2.76
CA VAL A 183 9.18 -7.21 3.14
C VAL A 183 9.87 -6.62 1.94
N LEU A 184 10.33 -5.37 2.06
CA LEU A 184 11.06 -4.71 1.00
C LEU A 184 12.51 -5.20 0.94
N PRO A 185 13.10 -5.35 -0.26
CA PRO A 185 14.45 -5.88 -0.44
C PRO A 185 15.53 -4.94 0.11
N CYS A 186 15.22 -3.66 0.29
CA CYS A 186 16.07 -2.63 0.87
C CYS A 186 15.22 -1.64 1.69
N ALA A 187 15.87 -0.76 2.47
CA ALA A 187 15.17 0.32 3.15
C ALA A 187 14.37 1.18 2.15
N ILE A 188 13.19 1.65 2.55
CA ILE A 188 12.39 2.55 1.71
C ILE A 188 13.18 3.83 1.47
N ASN A 189 13.17 4.30 0.22
CA ASN A 189 13.64 5.64 -0.11
C ASN A 189 12.88 6.65 0.79
N PRO A 190 13.58 7.46 1.63
CA PRO A 190 12.93 8.40 2.54
C PRO A 190 11.87 9.30 1.87
N ASP A 191 12.05 9.61 0.60
CA ASP A 191 11.10 10.43 -0.16
C ASP A 191 9.80 9.67 -0.47
N TYR A 192 9.86 8.35 -0.70
CA TYR A 192 8.65 7.52 -0.79
C TYR A 192 7.92 7.46 0.56
N ALA A 193 8.66 7.34 1.66
CA ALA A 193 8.08 7.30 3.00
C ALA A 193 7.37 8.63 3.34
N ARG A 194 7.98 9.77 3.01
CA ARG A 194 7.36 11.10 3.14
C ARG A 194 6.16 11.30 2.22
N PHE A 195 6.15 10.65 1.06
CA PHE A 195 5.02 10.69 0.16
C PHE A 195 3.78 9.98 0.73
N THR A 196 3.98 8.89 1.49
CA THR A 196 2.90 8.07 2.06
C THR A 196 2.65 8.30 3.56
N MET A 197 3.44 9.12 4.26
CA MET A 197 3.32 9.35 5.71
C MET A 197 3.64 10.78 6.15
N THR A 198 3.02 11.25 7.24
CA THR A 198 3.39 12.52 7.88
C THR A 198 4.70 12.37 8.63
N GLU A 199 5.38 13.49 8.90
CA GLU A 199 6.56 13.51 9.78
C GLU A 199 6.26 12.92 11.17
N GLU A 200 5.07 13.14 11.72
CA GLU A 200 4.65 12.53 12.99
C GLU A 200 4.52 11.01 12.89
N GLU A 201 3.90 10.50 11.82
CA GLU A 201 3.77 9.06 11.58
C GLU A 201 5.13 8.41 11.27
N ILE A 202 6.02 9.12 10.58
CA ILE A 202 7.42 8.72 10.34
C ILE A 202 8.17 8.62 11.67
N GLN A 203 8.01 9.59 12.58
CA GLN A 203 8.61 9.56 13.91
C GLN A 203 8.05 8.43 14.78
N LYS A 204 6.74 8.22 14.73
CA LYS A 204 6.07 7.07 15.37
C LYS A 204 6.39 5.75 14.67
N ARG A 205 6.92 5.80 13.44
CA ARG A 205 7.34 4.70 12.55
C ARG A 205 6.25 3.69 12.23
N VAL A 206 4.98 4.10 12.39
CA VAL A 206 3.82 3.22 12.30
C VAL A 206 2.60 4.03 11.88
N TYR A 207 1.99 3.66 10.77
CA TYR A 207 0.56 3.89 10.56
C TYR A 207 -0.21 2.74 11.23
N CYS A 208 -1.29 3.04 11.95
CA CYS A 208 -2.20 2.03 12.48
C CYS A 208 -3.63 2.43 12.11
N SER A 209 -4.27 1.68 11.21
CA SER A 209 -5.74 1.66 11.16
C SER A 209 -6.20 0.50 12.04
N GLY A 210 -6.62 0.78 13.26
CA GLY A 210 -7.13 -0.25 14.17
C GLY A 210 -8.32 0.28 14.96
N ARG A 211 -9.41 -0.50 15.00
CA ARG A 211 -10.34 -0.46 16.13
C ARG A 211 -9.85 -1.51 17.13
N TRP A 212 -9.48 -1.08 18.31
CA TRP A 212 -8.89 -1.93 19.35
C TRP A 212 -9.93 -2.75 20.14
N ASP A 213 -11.23 -2.51 19.91
CA ASP A 213 -12.24 -2.81 20.92
C ASP A 213 -13.08 -4.08 20.68
N GLU A 214 -12.87 -4.82 19.57
CA GLU A 214 -13.70 -5.98 19.20
C GLU A 214 -12.88 -7.21 18.75
N PRO A 215 -13.29 -8.46 19.09
CA PRO A 215 -12.70 -9.68 18.53
C PRO A 215 -12.66 -9.66 17.01
N GLY A 216 -11.52 -10.03 16.41
CA GLY A 216 -11.30 -9.91 14.97
C GLY A 216 -10.78 -8.53 14.53
N ALA A 217 -10.34 -7.69 15.47
CA ALA A 217 -9.69 -6.41 15.22
C ALA A 217 -8.50 -6.57 14.25
N GLU A 218 -8.54 -5.80 13.17
CA GLU A 218 -7.45 -5.73 12.20
C GLU A 218 -6.53 -4.57 12.58
N MET A 219 -5.24 -4.87 12.62
CA MET A 219 -4.15 -3.93 12.80
C MET A 219 -3.40 -3.85 11.47
N LYS A 220 -3.23 -2.65 10.92
CA LYS A 220 -2.56 -2.49 9.63
C LYS A 220 -1.40 -1.54 9.83
N TYR A 221 -0.21 -2.02 9.56
CA TYR A 221 1.05 -1.36 9.83
C TYR A 221 1.83 -1.08 8.56
N TRP A 222 2.18 0.19 8.38
CA TRP A 222 3.20 0.60 7.43
C TRP A 222 4.49 0.91 8.17
N HIS A 223 5.56 0.19 7.88
CA HIS A 223 6.87 0.30 8.50
C HIS A 223 7.92 0.75 7.47
N PRO A 224 8.13 2.06 7.27
CA PRO A 224 8.99 2.52 6.19
C PRO A 224 10.48 2.26 6.45
N PHE A 225 10.86 2.06 7.71
CA PHE A 225 12.24 1.89 8.12
C PHE A 225 12.45 0.58 8.86
N VAL A 226 13.64 0.01 8.69
CA VAL A 226 14.10 -1.17 9.45
C VAL A 226 14.21 -0.79 10.94
N LYS A 227 13.52 -1.53 11.82
CA LYS A 227 13.65 -1.36 13.27
C LYS A 227 13.53 -2.69 13.98
N ALA A 228 14.59 -3.13 14.65
CA ALA A 228 14.62 -4.36 15.44
C ALA A 228 13.33 -4.52 16.27
N ILE A 229 12.65 -5.66 16.13
CA ILE A 229 11.48 -5.97 16.94
C ILE A 229 12.00 -6.67 18.20
N PRO A 230 11.99 -5.99 19.36
CA PRO A 230 12.55 -6.56 20.58
C PRO A 230 11.69 -7.75 21.03
N ASN A 231 12.32 -8.85 21.46
CA ASN A 231 11.67 -10.04 22.02
C ASN A 231 10.79 -10.86 21.06
N LEU A 232 10.88 -10.62 19.74
CA LEU A 232 10.20 -11.42 18.73
C LEU A 232 11.11 -12.55 18.26
N MET A 233 10.69 -13.80 18.49
CA MET A 233 11.43 -14.98 18.07
C MET A 233 10.70 -15.67 16.91
N GLN A 234 11.44 -15.99 15.84
CA GLN A 234 10.97 -16.91 14.82
C GLN A 234 11.37 -18.31 15.24
N MET A 235 10.40 -19.21 15.29
CA MET A 235 10.68 -20.63 15.32
C MET A 235 10.72 -21.09 13.87
N ASP A 236 11.91 -21.42 13.36
CA ASP A 236 12.00 -22.22 12.14
C ASP A 236 11.63 -23.65 12.54
N ILE A 237 10.32 -23.96 12.53
CA ILE A 237 9.76 -25.25 12.97
C ILE A 237 10.39 -26.40 12.18
N LEU A 238 10.71 -26.17 10.91
CA LEU A 238 11.35 -27.15 10.03
C LEU A 238 12.81 -27.43 10.41
N LYS A 239 13.50 -26.49 11.07
CA LYS A 239 14.91 -26.64 11.45
C LYS A 239 15.14 -26.73 12.96
N GLY A 240 14.10 -26.64 13.77
CA GLY A 240 14.18 -26.66 15.24
C GLY A 240 15.06 -25.53 15.80
N LYS A 241 15.25 -24.44 15.05
CA LYS A 241 16.12 -23.32 15.44
C LYS A 241 15.26 -22.09 15.75
N MET A 242 15.47 -21.54 16.94
CA MET A 242 14.95 -20.23 17.29
C MET A 242 15.93 -19.16 16.83
N ALA A 243 15.46 -18.19 16.05
CA ALA A 243 16.21 -17.02 15.67
C ALA A 243 15.45 -15.77 16.09
N MET A 244 16.18 -14.73 16.51
CA MET A 244 15.60 -13.40 16.62
C MET A 244 15.18 -12.93 15.23
N ILE A 245 13.97 -12.39 15.10
CA ILE A 245 13.54 -11.79 13.83
C ILE A 245 14.33 -10.51 13.61
N GLU A 246 15.18 -10.52 12.59
CA GLU A 246 15.71 -9.29 12.02
C GLU A 246 14.55 -8.51 11.42
N ALA A 247 14.38 -7.28 11.89
CA ALA A 247 13.36 -6.41 11.37
C ALA A 247 13.61 -6.03 9.93
N ARG A 248 12.52 -5.76 9.21
CA ARG A 248 12.58 -5.42 7.80
C ARG A 248 11.63 -4.26 7.51
N ALA A 249 12.01 -3.40 6.55
CA ALA A 249 11.11 -2.35 6.08
C ALA A 249 10.00 -2.99 5.23
N GLY A 250 8.80 -2.42 5.27
CA GLY A 250 7.68 -2.86 4.45
C GLY A 250 6.30 -2.68 5.08
N PHE A 251 5.42 -3.61 4.78
CA PHE A 251 4.02 -3.62 5.19
C PHE A 251 3.78 -4.83 6.05
N ASP A 252 2.98 -4.65 7.07
CA ASP A 252 2.50 -5.75 7.89
C ASP A 252 1.03 -5.50 8.18
N VAL A 253 0.21 -6.53 8.01
CA VAL A 253 -1.18 -6.51 8.47
C VAL A 253 -1.37 -7.66 9.42
N ALA A 254 -1.94 -7.36 10.57
CA ALA A 254 -2.23 -8.33 11.59
C ALA A 254 -3.72 -8.37 11.91
N ILE A 255 -4.25 -9.55 12.21
CA ILE A 255 -5.64 -9.79 12.58
C ILE A 255 -5.63 -10.46 13.94
N MET A 256 -6.19 -9.79 14.92
CA MET A 256 -6.20 -10.24 16.30
C MET A 256 -7.52 -10.93 16.62
N LEU A 257 -7.46 -12.24 16.91
CA LEU A 257 -8.65 -13.03 17.23
C LEU A 257 -9.09 -12.88 18.71
N ASN A 258 -8.21 -12.41 19.61
CA ASN A 258 -8.52 -12.26 21.04
C ASN A 258 -7.89 -10.99 21.69
N PRO A 259 -8.45 -9.79 21.43
CA PRO A 259 -7.86 -8.51 21.87
C PRO A 259 -7.75 -8.34 23.38
N ARG A 260 -8.70 -8.89 24.15
CA ARG A 260 -8.73 -8.71 25.61
C ARG A 260 -7.60 -9.45 26.30
N ARG A 261 -7.37 -10.72 25.94
CA ARG A 261 -6.22 -11.49 26.46
C ARG A 261 -4.89 -10.84 26.08
N HIS A 262 -4.76 -10.34 24.85
CA HIS A 262 -3.54 -9.64 24.44
C HIS A 262 -3.25 -8.38 25.28
N ALA A 263 -4.27 -7.56 25.57
CA ALA A 263 -4.12 -6.39 26.42
C ALA A 263 -3.73 -6.75 27.87
N GLU A 264 -4.34 -7.79 28.43
CA GLU A 264 -4.00 -8.33 29.75
C GLU A 264 -2.54 -8.82 29.80
N MET A 265 -2.11 -9.53 28.75
CA MET A 265 -0.76 -10.07 28.58
C MET A 265 0.29 -8.96 28.43
N ILE A 266 0.04 -7.92 27.64
CA ILE A 266 0.95 -6.76 27.54
C ILE A 266 1.07 -6.02 28.88
N GLY A 267 -0.04 -5.87 29.60
CA GLY A 267 -0.08 -5.20 30.90
C GLY A 267 0.81 -5.86 31.96
N GLN A 268 1.14 -7.15 31.78
CA GLN A 268 2.01 -7.93 32.68
C GLN A 268 3.51 -7.82 32.35
N GLY A 269 3.89 -7.06 31.32
CA GLY A 269 5.27 -6.92 30.84
C GLY A 269 5.56 -7.79 29.61
N ARG A 270 6.52 -7.37 28.77
CA ARG A 270 6.74 -7.95 27.43
C ARG A 270 6.90 -9.47 27.45
N LEU A 271 5.88 -10.17 27.00
CA LEU A 271 5.89 -11.60 26.80
C LEU A 271 6.66 -11.95 25.51
N PRO A 272 7.50 -12.99 25.53
CA PRO A 272 8.09 -13.50 24.31
C PRO A 272 7.00 -13.96 23.35
N SER A 273 7.24 -13.81 22.06
CA SER A 273 6.28 -14.18 21.04
C SER A 273 6.95 -15.00 19.93
N LEU A 274 6.16 -15.91 19.36
CA LEU A 274 6.60 -16.92 18.42
C LEU A 274 5.90 -16.73 17.08
N VAL A 275 6.67 -16.67 15.99
CA VAL A 275 6.12 -16.68 14.62
C VAL A 275 6.04 -18.10 14.09
N CYS A 276 4.86 -18.51 13.64
CA CYS A 276 4.54 -19.83 13.07
C CYS A 276 3.92 -19.65 11.68
N PRO A 277 4.33 -20.39 10.63
CA PRO A 277 3.71 -20.30 9.30
C PRO A 277 2.21 -20.59 9.34
N LEU A 278 1.43 -19.93 8.48
CA LEU A 278 -0.01 -20.17 8.42
C LEU A 278 -0.30 -21.62 7.98
N GLU A 279 0.60 -22.23 7.23
CA GLU A 279 0.58 -23.60 6.73
C GLU A 279 0.50 -24.66 7.84
N GLU A 280 0.84 -24.33 9.09
CA GLU A 280 0.79 -25.28 10.20
C GLU A 280 -0.63 -25.49 10.76
N PHE A 281 -1.59 -24.63 10.41
CA PHE A 281 -2.97 -24.72 10.88
C PHE A 281 -3.82 -25.64 9.99
N ASN A 282 -5.03 -25.99 10.42
CA ASN A 282 -5.91 -26.84 9.60
C ASN A 282 -6.37 -26.13 8.31
N ALA A 283 -6.63 -26.88 7.24
CA ALA A 283 -6.87 -26.34 5.91
C ALA A 283 -8.02 -25.31 5.84
N SER A 284 -9.14 -25.55 6.52
CA SER A 284 -10.29 -24.64 6.53
C SER A 284 -9.93 -23.29 7.14
N PHE A 285 -9.27 -23.33 8.29
CA PHE A 285 -8.86 -22.13 9.01
C PHE A 285 -7.77 -21.35 8.26
N ARG A 286 -6.81 -22.05 7.64
CA ARG A 286 -5.78 -21.43 6.78
C ARG A 286 -6.40 -20.67 5.62
N LYS A 287 -7.38 -21.27 4.93
CA LYS A 287 -8.06 -20.64 3.81
C LYS A 287 -8.78 -19.35 4.24
N GLU A 288 -9.54 -19.44 5.33
CA GLU A 288 -10.26 -18.29 5.89
C GLU A 288 -9.31 -17.14 6.28
N MET A 289 -8.28 -17.45 7.08
CA MET A 289 -7.35 -16.44 7.55
C MET A 289 -6.46 -15.88 6.43
N GLY A 290 -6.03 -16.72 5.49
CA GLY A 290 -5.24 -16.30 4.33
C GLY A 290 -6.00 -15.31 3.45
N ALA A 291 -7.26 -15.60 3.13
CA ALA A 291 -8.11 -14.68 2.38
C ALA A 291 -8.35 -13.36 3.13
N LYS A 292 -8.59 -13.43 4.46
CA LYS A 292 -8.79 -12.25 5.29
C LYS A 292 -7.53 -11.37 5.34
N LEU A 293 -6.36 -11.97 5.50
CA LEU A 293 -5.07 -11.28 5.47
C LEU A 293 -4.79 -10.63 4.11
N CYS A 294 -5.07 -11.32 3.00
CA CYS A 294 -4.93 -10.76 1.66
C CYS A 294 -5.81 -9.50 1.49
N ARG A 295 -7.06 -9.57 1.95
CA ARG A 295 -7.99 -8.44 1.96
C ARG A 295 -7.46 -7.27 2.78
N SER A 296 -7.00 -7.52 3.99
CA SER A 296 -6.47 -6.49 4.88
C SER A 296 -5.19 -5.84 4.32
N LEU A 297 -4.32 -6.61 3.66
CA LEU A 297 -3.09 -6.11 3.04
C LEU A 297 -3.39 -5.21 1.84
N MET A 298 -4.35 -5.61 0.99
CA MET A 298 -4.81 -4.79 -0.12
C MET A 298 -5.42 -3.47 0.37
N GLU A 299 -6.22 -3.51 1.45
CA GLU A 299 -6.75 -2.30 2.08
C GLU A 299 -5.66 -1.37 2.57
N LEU A 300 -4.62 -1.92 3.20
CA LEU A 300 -3.48 -1.15 3.68
C LEU A 300 -2.75 -0.47 2.51
N LEU A 301 -2.53 -1.18 1.40
CA LEU A 301 -1.91 -0.63 0.19
C LEU A 301 -2.72 0.57 -0.33
N VAL A 302 -4.02 0.41 -0.54
CA VAL A 302 -4.89 1.50 -1.00
C VAL A 302 -4.85 2.65 0.00
N SER A 303 -5.10 2.37 1.28
CA SER A 303 -5.21 3.40 2.32
C SER A 303 -3.91 4.19 2.50
N ALA A 304 -2.76 3.52 2.48
CA ALA A 304 -1.46 4.18 2.63
C ALA A 304 -1.21 5.21 1.52
N HIS A 305 -1.68 4.93 0.30
CA HIS A 305 -1.42 5.80 -0.85
C HIS A 305 -2.52 6.83 -1.10
N THR A 306 -3.76 6.62 -0.64
CA THR A 306 -4.87 7.58 -0.87
C THR A 306 -5.24 8.45 0.33
N LYS A 307 -4.62 8.24 1.50
CA LYS A 307 -5.05 8.89 2.76
C LYS A 307 -4.99 10.43 2.77
N TYR A 308 -4.12 11.02 1.95
CA TYR A 308 -3.94 12.47 1.82
C TYR A 308 -4.62 13.07 0.59
N VAL A 309 -5.43 12.29 -0.13
CA VAL A 309 -6.29 12.84 -1.18
C VAL A 309 -7.22 13.87 -0.52
N ARG A 310 -7.18 15.10 -1.05
CA ARG A 310 -8.05 16.17 -0.57
C ARG A 310 -9.44 16.02 -1.18
N HIS A 311 -10.42 16.51 -0.47
CA HIS A 311 -11.80 16.48 -0.91
C HIS A 311 -12.39 17.87 -0.74
N GLU A 312 -13.00 18.38 -1.79
CA GLU A 312 -13.59 19.72 -1.78
C GLU A 312 -14.99 19.70 -2.38
N TRP A 313 -15.81 20.65 -1.96
CA TRP A 313 -17.10 20.92 -2.58
C TRP A 313 -16.88 21.95 -3.69
N ILE A 314 -16.99 21.51 -4.95
CA ILE A 314 -16.98 22.41 -6.11
C ILE A 314 -18.42 22.53 -6.60
N GLY A 315 -19.07 23.64 -6.24
CA GLY A 315 -20.51 23.82 -6.43
C GLY A 315 -21.32 22.84 -5.55
N HIS A 316 -22.16 22.01 -6.18
CA HIS A 316 -22.95 20.97 -5.49
C HIS A 316 -22.31 19.58 -5.54
N ASN A 317 -21.11 19.44 -6.14
CA ASN A 317 -20.44 18.16 -6.32
C ASN A 317 -19.28 18.02 -5.34
N PHE A 318 -19.33 16.97 -4.53
CA PHE A 318 -18.19 16.55 -3.72
C PHE A 318 -17.14 15.90 -4.63
N THR A 319 -15.99 16.56 -4.76
CA THR A 319 -14.98 16.23 -5.78
C THR A 319 -13.66 15.86 -5.12
N TYR A 320 -12.97 14.87 -5.69
CA TYR A 320 -11.64 14.44 -5.26
C TYR A 320 -10.59 15.30 -5.94
N TYR A 321 -9.58 15.68 -5.18
CA TYR A 321 -8.45 16.45 -5.67
C TYR A 321 -7.16 15.67 -5.51
N PHE A 322 -6.51 15.38 -6.64
CA PHE A 322 -5.27 14.62 -6.71
C PHE A 322 -4.13 15.55 -7.08
N GLU A 323 -3.16 15.67 -6.17
CA GLU A 323 -1.94 16.48 -6.39
C GLU A 323 -0.94 15.79 -7.33
N ASP A 324 -1.12 14.49 -7.56
CA ASP A 324 -0.23 13.66 -8.35
C ASP A 324 -0.96 12.46 -8.96
N ARG A 325 -0.35 11.88 -9.99
CA ARG A 325 -0.92 10.77 -10.75
C ARG A 325 -0.96 9.48 -9.96
N LEU A 326 0.03 9.22 -9.09
CA LEU A 326 0.07 7.99 -8.29
C LEU A 326 -1.17 7.85 -7.39
N ARG A 327 -1.55 8.93 -6.71
CA ARG A 327 -2.75 8.95 -5.86
C ARG A 327 -4.03 8.74 -6.66
N TYR A 328 -4.11 9.35 -7.85
CA TYR A 328 -5.21 9.09 -8.79
C TYR A 328 -5.27 7.61 -9.20
N MET A 329 -4.14 6.99 -9.54
CA MET A 329 -4.08 5.58 -9.93
C MET A 329 -4.52 4.64 -8.80
N TRP A 330 -4.11 4.89 -7.56
CA TRP A 330 -4.57 4.13 -6.40
C TRP A 330 -6.06 4.33 -6.12
N PHE A 331 -6.57 5.55 -6.30
CA PHE A 331 -7.99 5.83 -6.20
C PHE A 331 -8.78 5.14 -7.33
N ALA A 332 -8.25 5.09 -8.55
CA ALA A 332 -8.84 4.40 -9.67
C ALA A 332 -8.88 2.89 -9.45
N PHE A 333 -7.80 2.29 -8.92
CA PHE A 333 -7.80 0.89 -8.51
C PHE A 333 -8.91 0.61 -7.48
N ALA A 334 -9.00 1.43 -6.43
CA ALA A 334 -10.04 1.33 -5.41
C ALA A 334 -11.47 1.48 -5.98
N THR A 335 -11.69 2.44 -6.88
CA THR A 335 -13.04 2.84 -7.30
C THR A 335 -13.54 2.09 -8.52
N TYR A 336 -12.64 1.65 -9.39
CA TYR A 336 -12.99 1.11 -10.70
C TYR A 336 -12.68 -0.37 -10.84
N MET A 337 -11.53 -0.80 -10.33
CA MET A 337 -11.09 -2.20 -10.40
C MET A 337 -11.73 -3.06 -9.32
N ASP A 338 -11.84 -2.53 -8.10
CA ASP A 338 -12.30 -3.28 -6.94
C ASP A 338 -13.66 -2.81 -6.39
N LYS A 339 -14.61 -2.48 -7.27
CA LYS A 339 -15.97 -2.03 -6.88
C LYS A 339 -16.72 -3.01 -5.98
N LYS A 340 -16.31 -4.28 -5.96
CA LYS A 340 -16.88 -5.32 -5.11
C LYS A 340 -16.43 -5.14 -3.67
N HIS A 341 -15.14 -4.89 -3.45
CA HIS A 341 -14.56 -4.92 -2.10
C HIS A 341 -14.14 -3.56 -1.58
N VAL A 342 -13.86 -2.56 -2.43
CA VAL A 342 -13.53 -1.17 -2.04
C VAL A 342 -14.67 -0.21 -2.43
N ALA A 343 -14.95 0.77 -1.57
CA ALA A 343 -15.92 1.83 -1.82
C ALA A 343 -15.45 3.16 -1.25
N ILE A 344 -16.09 4.26 -1.65
CA ILE A 344 -15.82 5.57 -1.08
C ILE A 344 -16.85 5.93 -0.02
N CYS A 345 -16.37 6.43 1.13
CA CYS A 345 -17.21 6.85 2.24
C CYS A 345 -17.99 8.12 1.87
N ASP A 346 -19.31 8.05 1.89
CA ASP A 346 -20.19 9.20 1.60
C ASP A 346 -20.09 10.38 2.60
N TYR A 347 -19.42 10.16 3.75
CA TYR A 347 -19.26 11.18 4.79
C TYR A 347 -17.88 11.85 4.76
N CYS A 348 -16.80 11.07 4.64
CA CYS A 348 -15.43 11.60 4.73
C CYS A 348 -14.66 11.54 3.40
N GLY A 349 -15.26 11.00 2.34
CA GLY A 349 -14.62 10.86 1.03
C GLY A 349 -13.53 9.80 0.94
N LYS A 350 -13.13 9.16 2.04
CA LYS A 350 -12.02 8.21 1.99
C LYS A 350 -12.44 6.85 1.42
N PRO A 351 -11.60 6.21 0.57
CA PRO A 351 -11.81 4.82 0.20
C PRO A 351 -11.73 3.93 1.44
N TYR A 352 -12.54 2.87 1.46
CA TYR A 352 -12.59 1.87 2.52
C TYR A 352 -13.00 0.52 1.96
N MET A 353 -12.59 -0.58 2.60
CA MET A 353 -13.10 -1.90 2.24
C MET A 353 -14.52 -2.10 2.74
N ARG A 354 -15.43 -2.42 1.83
CA ARG A 354 -16.76 -2.92 2.17
C ARG A 354 -16.61 -4.22 2.94
N THR A 355 -17.25 -4.27 4.09
CA THR A 355 -17.52 -5.52 4.82
C THR A 355 -18.88 -6.10 4.42
N ARG A 356 -19.74 -5.29 3.82
CA ARG A 356 -21.08 -5.65 3.34
C ARG A 356 -21.36 -4.91 2.02
N SER A 357 -22.10 -5.55 1.11
CA SER A 357 -22.45 -4.99 -0.21
C SER A 357 -23.11 -3.60 -0.14
N ASN A 358 -23.97 -3.38 0.86
CA ASN A 358 -24.73 -2.14 1.01
C ASN A 358 -24.07 -1.10 1.92
N GLN A 359 -22.82 -1.34 2.36
CA GLN A 359 -22.11 -0.37 3.19
C GLN A 359 -21.78 0.87 2.35
N LYS A 360 -22.18 2.05 2.82
CA LYS A 360 -21.93 3.38 2.19
C LYS A 360 -20.89 4.25 2.91
N ARG A 361 -20.55 3.88 4.16
CA ARG A 361 -19.67 4.66 5.05
C ARG A 361 -18.53 3.80 5.55
N CYS A 362 -17.35 4.38 5.70
CA CYS A 362 -16.25 3.70 6.36
C CYS A 362 -16.63 3.37 7.82
N PRO A 363 -16.15 2.26 8.38
CA PRO A 363 -16.46 1.89 9.74
C PRO A 363 -15.94 2.95 10.71
N GLY A 364 -16.78 3.42 11.64
CA GLY A 364 -16.30 4.07 12.87
C GLY A 364 -17.09 5.31 13.22
N GLU A 365 -16.39 6.43 13.38
CA GLU A 365 -17.05 7.72 13.61
C GLU A 365 -17.97 8.12 12.47
N CYS A 366 -17.63 7.83 11.21
CA CYS A 366 -18.45 8.20 10.07
C CYS A 366 -19.81 7.48 10.11
N THR A 367 -19.83 6.20 10.47
CA THR A 367 -21.09 5.46 10.73
C THR A 367 -21.81 6.02 11.96
N ARG A 368 -21.10 6.24 13.08
CA ARG A 368 -21.70 6.68 14.36
C ARG A 368 -22.28 8.09 14.31
N LYS A 369 -21.59 9.06 13.72
CA LYS A 369 -22.02 10.47 13.62
C LYS A 369 -23.24 10.62 12.73
N ALA A 370 -23.37 9.78 11.72
CA ALA A 370 -24.44 9.86 10.77
C ALA A 370 -25.67 9.00 11.12
N HIS A 371 -25.68 8.39 12.32
CA HIS A 371 -26.88 7.87 13.01
C HIS A 371 -27.38 8.83 14.11
N LYS A 372 -26.69 9.96 14.34
CA LYS A 372 -27.10 11.01 15.28
C LYS A 372 -27.85 12.17 14.60
N HIS A 373 -28.06 12.05 13.30
CA HIS A 373 -28.92 12.87 12.45
C HIS A 373 -29.80 11.90 11.65
#